data_AF-A0A955XF22-F1
#
_entry.id   AF-A0A955XF22-F1
#
_cell.length_a   1.000
_cell.length_b   1.000
_cell.length_c   1.000
_cell.angle_alpha   90.00
_cell.angle_beta   90.00
_cell.angle_gamma   90.00
#
_symmetry.space_group_name_H-M   'P 1'
#
loop_
_entity.id
_entity.type
_entity.pdbx_description
1 polymer ?
#
loop_
_entity_poly.entity_id
_entity_poly.type
_entity_poly.pdbx_seq_one_letter_code
_entity_poly.pdbx_strand_id
1 'polypeptide(L)' 'MAGRRIILRGGTLLCLDGRRTIRRTDVLVDDGVIAAIGGVDAPGAEVVQVSGLVMPGLVQAHLQLDLSLQGPGFVAAS' A
#
# COMPACT_ATOMS: atom_id res chain seq x y z
N MET A 1 -16.07 2.56 10.26
CA MET A 1 -14.68 2.55 10.76
C MET A 1 -14.20 3.99 10.70
N ALA A 2 -13.68 4.56 11.78
CA ALA A 2 -13.16 5.93 11.73
C ALA A 2 -11.95 5.96 10.78
N GLY A 3 -11.95 6.86 9.79
CA GLY A 3 -10.91 6.91 8.76
C GLY A 3 -9.54 7.23 9.36
N ARG A 4 -8.54 6.40 9.03
CA ARG A 4 -7.16 6.57 9.50
C ARG A 4 -6.40 7.45 8.52
N ARG A 5 -5.73 8.49 9.02
CA ARG A 5 -4.80 9.33 8.25
C ARG A 5 -3.36 8.91 8.48
N ILE A 6 -2.61 8.76 7.39
CA ILE A 6 -1.20 8.35 7.41
C ILE A 6 -0.41 9.23 6.45
N ILE A 7 0.72 9.78 6.91
CA ILE A 7 1.71 10.44 6.06
C ILE A 7 2.91 9.49 5.91
N LEU A 8 3.23 9.11 4.67
CA LEU A 8 4.50 8.48 4.32
C LEU A 8 5.49 9.61 4.01
N ARG A 9 6.47 9.83 4.89
CA ARG A 9 7.38 11.00 4.82
C ARG A 9 8.75 10.65 4.25
N GLY A 10 9.22 11.47 3.32
CA GLY A 10 10.60 11.49 2.84
C GLY A 10 10.99 10.39 1.87
N GLY A 11 10.05 9.54 1.46
CA GLY A 11 10.28 8.39 0.58
C GLY A 11 10.47 8.77 -0.90
N THR A 12 11.06 7.85 -1.67
CA THR A 12 11.18 7.98 -3.13
C THR A 12 9.95 7.37 -3.80
N LEU A 13 9.03 8.22 -4.26
CA LEU A 13 7.78 7.80 -4.89
C LEU A 13 8.01 7.41 -6.36
N LEU A 14 7.58 6.21 -6.72
CA LEU A 14 7.51 5.68 -8.07
C LEU A 14 6.05 5.59 -8.51
N CYS A 15 5.58 6.48 -9.38
CA CYS A 15 4.14 6.56 -9.72
C CYS A 15 3.67 5.48 -10.71
N LEU A 16 4.57 4.89 -11.50
CA LEU A 16 4.23 3.94 -12.58
C LEU A 16 3.12 4.45 -13.55
N ASP A 17 3.06 5.77 -13.75
CA ASP A 17 2.05 6.52 -14.50
C ASP A 17 2.26 6.52 -16.03
N GLY A 18 3.10 5.62 -16.54
CA GLY A 18 3.56 5.62 -17.93
C GLY A 18 4.56 6.75 -18.27
N ARG A 19 4.70 7.77 -17.42
CA ARG A 19 5.64 8.90 -17.59
C ARG A 19 6.95 8.70 -16.84
N ARG A 20 7.08 7.57 -16.12
CA ARG A 20 8.28 7.20 -15.33
C ARG A 20 8.62 8.24 -14.25
N THR A 21 7.59 8.84 -13.65
CA THR A 21 7.77 9.83 -12.58
C THR A 21 8.41 9.19 -11.35
N ILE A 22 9.60 9.68 -10.97
CA ILE A 22 10.34 9.30 -9.76
C ILE A 22 10.72 10.57 -9.01
N ARG A 23 10.29 10.71 -7.75
CA ARG A 23 10.63 11.88 -6.93
C ARG A 23 10.63 11.56 -5.45
N ARG A 24 11.48 12.26 -4.69
CA ARG A 24 11.43 12.26 -3.23
C ARG A 24 10.31 13.19 -2.75
N THR A 25 9.33 12.67 -2.04
CA THR A 25 8.13 13.42 -1.64
C THR A 25 7.41 12.72 -0.49
N ASP A 26 6.50 13.43 0.17
CA ASP A 26 5.57 12.81 1.12
C ASP A 26 4.26 12.41 0.40
N VAL A 27 3.55 11.45 0.97
CA VAL A 27 2.22 10.98 0.50
C VAL A 27 1.27 10.95 1.68
N LEU A 28 0.13 11.61 1.57
CA LEU A 28 -0.97 11.51 2.53
C LEU A 28 -1.99 10.49 2.05
N VAL A 29 -2.27 9.52 2.92
CA VAL A 29 -3.40 8.59 2.79
C VAL A 29 -4.45 9.01 3.81
N ASP A 30 -5.67 9.28 3.35
CA ASP A 30 -6.83 9.53 4.21
C ASP A 30 -7.92 8.53 3.86
N ASP A 31 -8.34 7.76 4.86
CA ASP A 31 -9.36 6.71 4.74
C ASP A 31 -9.13 5.75 3.57
N GLY A 32 -7.88 5.32 3.40
CA GLY A 32 -7.46 4.38 2.34
C GLY A 32 -7.27 4.99 0.95
N VAL A 33 -7.50 6.30 0.79
CA VAL A 33 -7.33 7.03 -0.48
C VAL A 33 -6.06 7.87 -0.43
N ILE A 34 -5.31 7.92 -1.53
CA ILE A 34 -4.21 8.88 -1.69
C ILE A 34 -4.82 10.29 -1.81
N ALA A 35 -4.82 11.05 -0.71
CA ALA A 35 -5.44 12.37 -0.63
C ALA A 35 -4.52 13.47 -1.17
N ALA A 36 -3.20 13.33 -1.01
CA ALA A 36 -2.23 14.29 -1.53
C ALA A 36 -0.83 13.68 -1.71
N ILE A 37 -0.04 14.28 -2.59
CA ILE A 37 1.39 13.98 -2.79
C ILE A 37 2.14 15.32 -2.82
N GLY A 38 3.17 15.47 -1.98
CA GLY A 38 3.95 16.70 -1.91
C GLY A 38 4.51 16.93 -0.50
N GLY A 39 4.81 18.19 -0.15
CA GLY A 39 5.04 18.57 1.25
C GLY A 39 3.70 18.63 1.98
N VAL A 40 3.29 17.53 2.60
CA VAL A 40 1.97 17.42 3.26
C VAL A 40 2.10 17.59 4.77
N ASP A 41 1.18 18.35 5.33
CA ASP A 41 0.92 18.42 6.77
C ASP A 41 -0.57 18.12 7.00
N ALA A 42 -0.85 17.22 7.94
CA ALA A 42 -2.20 16.75 8.23
C ALA A 42 -2.33 16.46 9.73
N PRO A 43 -2.99 17.35 10.51
CA PRO A 43 -3.18 17.14 11.93
C PRO A 43 -3.88 15.82 12.24
N GLY A 44 -3.34 15.10 13.24
CA GLY A 44 -3.84 13.80 13.65
C GLY A 44 -3.46 12.64 12.72
N ALA A 45 -2.68 12.88 11.67
CA ALA A 45 -2.12 11.81 10.86
C ALA A 45 -0.95 11.12 11.58
N GLU A 46 -0.91 9.80 11.48
CA GLU A 46 0.27 9.02 11.83
C GLU A 46 1.38 9.29 10.81
N VAL A 47 2.59 9.57 11.27
CA VAL A 47 3.74 9.83 10.39
C VAL A 47 4.63 8.60 10.36
N VAL A 48 4.80 8.01 9.18
CA VAL A 48 5.72 6.91 8.90
C VAL A 48 6.91 7.48 8.12
N GLN A 49 8.10 7.43 8.72
CA GLN A 49 9.33 7.84 8.04
C GLN A 49 9.77 6.76 7.07
N VAL A 50 10.01 7.14 5.81
CA VAL A 50 10.42 6.22 4.76
C VAL A 50 11.77 6.67 4.18
N SER A 51 12.80 5.87 4.39
CA SER A 51 14.12 6.08 3.78
C SER A 51 14.23 5.47 2.37
N GLY A 52 13.31 4.57 2.01
CA GLY A 52 13.32 3.81 0.77
C GLY A 52 12.29 4.23 -0.27
N LEU A 53 11.82 3.26 -1.04
CA LEU A 53 10.87 3.45 -2.13
C LEU A 53 9.43 3.42 -1.61
N VAL A 54 8.58 4.27 -2.17
CA VAL A 54 7.13 4.19 -2.09
C VAL A 54 6.62 3.89 -3.49
N MET A 55 5.85 2.82 -3.66
CA MET A 55 5.32 2.41 -4.96
C MET A 55 3.91 1.84 -4.80
N PRO A 56 3.09 1.82 -5.87
CA PRO A 56 1.85 1.08 -5.89
C PRO A 56 2.07 -0.36 -5.43
N GLY A 57 1.10 -0.89 -4.66
CA GLY A 57 1.10 -2.30 -4.31
C GLY A 57 1.05 -3.17 -5.57
N LEU A 58 1.81 -4.26 -5.56
CA LEU A 58 1.80 -5.21 -6.67
C LEU A 58 0.44 -5.91 -6.75
N VAL A 59 -0.05 -6.09 -7.98
CA VAL A 59 -1.29 -6.82 -8.24
C VAL A 59 -0.94 -8.19 -8.79
N GLN A 60 -1.36 -9.25 -8.09
CA GLN A 60 -1.26 -10.61 -8.59
C GLN A 60 -2.56 -10.98 -9.31
N ALA A 61 -2.52 -11.01 -10.65
CA ALA A 61 -3.69 -11.25 -11.48
C ALA A 61 -4.16 -12.71 -11.49
N HIS A 62 -3.28 -13.63 -11.12
CA HIS A 62 -3.57 -15.06 -11.14
C HIS A 62 -2.91 -15.74 -9.96
N LEU A 63 -3.72 -16.21 -9.01
CA LEU A 63 -3.28 -17.20 -8.03
C LEU A 63 -4.41 -18.21 -7.77
N GLN A 64 -4.02 -19.45 -7.50
CA GLN A 64 -4.92 -20.50 -7.06
C GLN A 64 -4.79 -20.64 -5.54
N LEU A 65 -5.68 -20.00 -4.79
CA LEU A 65 -5.65 -20.02 -3.31
C LEU A 65 -5.99 -21.41 -2.77
N ASP A 66 -6.88 -22.12 -3.45
CA ASP A 66 -7.41 -23.44 -3.10
C ASP A 66 -6.36 -24.55 -3.24
N LEU A 67 -5.34 -24.36 -4.08
CA LEU A 67 -4.22 -25.31 -4.20
C LEU A 67 -3.53 -25.58 -2.85
N SER A 68 -3.49 -24.59 -1.96
CA SER A 68 -2.92 -24.74 -0.61
C SER A 68 -3.77 -25.62 0.33
N LEU A 69 -5.05 -25.83 0.00
CA LEU A 69 -6.00 -26.62 0.79
C LEU A 69 -6.11 -28.08 0.29
N GLN A 70 -5.52 -28.42 -0.86
CA GLN A 70 -5.63 -29.73 -1.50
C GLN A 70 -4.56 -30.75 -1.04
N GLY A 71 -3.88 -30.49 0.08
CA GLY A 71 -3.07 -31.52 0.75
C GLY A 71 -3.93 -32.67 1.30
N PRO A 72 -3.38 -33.86 1.60
CA PRO A 72 -4.15 -35.07 1.98
C PRO A 72 -4.86 -34.99 3.36
N GLY A 73 -5.11 -33.81 3.91
CA GLY A 73 -5.61 -33.58 5.27
C GLY A 73 -7.11 -33.28 5.40
N PHE A 74 -7.89 -33.18 4.31
CA PHE A 74 -9.34 -32.98 4.43
C PHE A 74 -10.09 -34.32 4.31
N VAL A 75 -10.13 -35.09 5.41
CA VAL A 75 -11.14 -36.15 5.58
C VAL A 75 -12.32 -35.51 6.31
N ALA A 76 -13.41 -35.25 5.58
CA ALA A 76 -14.69 -34.96 6.21
C ALA A 76 -15.17 -36.25 6.88
N ALA A 77 -14.99 -36.36 8.20
CA ALA A 77 -15.58 -37.42 8.98
C ALA A 77 -17.10 -37.21 9.04
N SER A 78 -17.83 -38.17 8.47
CA SER A 78 -19.28 -38.34 8.58
C SER A 78 -19.71 -38.77 9.98
#